data_AF-A0A356KCX2-F1
#
_entry.id   AF-A0A356KCX2-F1
#
_cell.length_a   1.000
_cell.length_b   1.000
_cell.length_c   1.000
_cell.angle_alpha   90.00
_cell.angle_beta   90.00
_cell.angle_gamma   90.00
#
_symmetry.space_group_name_H-M   'P 1'
#
loop_
_entity.id
_entity.type
_entity.pdbx_description
1 polymer ?
#
loop_
_entity_poly.entity_id
_entity_poly.type
_entity_poly.pdbx_seq_one_letter_code
_entity_poly.pdbx_strand_id
1 'polypeptide(L)'
;MALTTPAPPLRPAKRRRRRPIPGRHFTLLEILVAMSILVVLGTSLMVILRGGLQTWRRSEARRESFDHAQAVILQLRDDLNNALAPPESPLKGLGEVEARLMCMPGAGGRTQLFLVRSLKAENEHPITGHAGSQIGADAVIDQRDDLAEARASRLRATGGEAEVAWVHGPGGVLYRGIRTPIGPPGSLFEPDSFELSPPPGAAPAAPAASQAGPQPALLRPFALEVIHFECLFWTQYTTTWSTKDPPLRNPRPSERPGPLDYWDSTRALLRFPNADPDVFHTFKAADSLTDPRDDIFPANVQVTLAFREPSPAGSSTFLAAPVDPGDEEIRVEDPSRLPAKGFVYVNEEWIAYEAIEGSTLQVSQRGARNTQAQKHEGSEEVYAGHTFSAVLEVPAWREDPSDGAGRRP
;
A
#
# COMPACT_ATOMS: atom_id res chain seq x y z
N MET A 1 76.66 30.63 78.99
CA MET A 1 75.96 29.59 79.78
C MET A 1 74.76 29.14 78.97
N ALA A 2 74.95 28.11 78.13
CA ALA A 2 73.94 27.26 77.48
C ALA A 2 74.71 26.38 76.50
N LEU A 3 74.88 25.11 76.85
CA LEU A 3 75.57 24.08 76.07
C LEU A 3 74.68 23.67 74.89
N THR A 4 75.07 23.99 73.66
CA THR A 4 74.46 23.45 72.44
C THR A 4 75.47 22.53 71.75
N THR A 5 75.17 21.25 71.87
CA THR A 5 75.89 20.09 71.34
C THR A 5 75.98 20.15 69.81
N PRO A 6 77.15 19.89 69.18
CA PRO A 6 77.25 19.84 67.73
C PRO A 6 76.55 18.61 67.15
N ALA A 7 75.85 18.82 66.03
CA ALA A 7 75.12 17.80 65.31
C ALA A 7 76.04 16.69 64.77
N PRO A 8 75.59 15.41 64.78
CA PRO A 8 76.37 14.29 64.28
C PRO A 8 76.47 14.32 62.73
N PRO A 9 77.57 13.79 62.16
CA PRO A 9 77.79 13.79 60.72
C PRO A 9 76.76 12.91 59.98
N LEU A 10 76.26 13.45 58.87
CA LEU A 10 75.35 12.78 57.94
C LEU A 10 75.95 11.45 57.46
N ARG A 11 75.29 10.34 57.81
CA ARG A 11 75.59 9.00 57.27
C ARG A 11 75.43 9.02 55.75
N PRO A 12 76.38 8.51 54.97
CA PRO A 12 76.22 8.39 53.53
C PRO A 12 75.04 7.46 53.24
N ALA A 13 74.02 7.98 52.55
CA ALA A 13 72.89 7.21 52.10
C ALA A 13 73.40 6.04 51.24
N LYS A 14 73.21 4.80 51.72
CA LYS A 14 73.48 3.58 50.95
C LYS A 14 72.71 3.69 49.63
N ARG A 15 73.41 4.03 48.53
CA ARG A 15 72.91 3.89 47.16
C ARG A 15 72.48 2.45 46.98
N ARG A 16 71.17 2.18 47.14
CA ARG A 16 70.54 0.94 46.70
C ARG A 16 70.83 0.84 45.21
N ARG A 17 71.76 -0.05 44.84
CA ARG A 17 71.97 -0.48 43.45
C ARG A 17 70.60 -0.97 42.95
N ARG A 18 69.90 -0.16 42.15
CA ARG A 18 68.73 -0.61 41.39
C ARG A 18 69.25 -1.74 40.51
N ARG A 19 68.88 -2.98 40.86
CA ARG A 19 69.11 -4.11 39.97
C ARG A 19 68.41 -3.78 38.64
N PRO A 20 69.07 -3.93 37.48
CA PRO A 20 68.39 -3.79 36.21
C PRO A 20 67.24 -4.80 36.22
N ILE A 21 66.01 -4.28 36.08
CA ILE A 21 64.85 -5.14 35.85
C ILE A 21 65.16 -5.87 34.55
N PRO A 22 65.23 -7.20 34.52
CA PRO A 22 65.51 -7.93 33.29
C PRO A 22 64.48 -7.49 32.26
N GLY A 23 64.95 -6.93 31.14
CA GLY A 23 64.11 -6.58 30.02
C GLY A 23 63.38 -7.84 29.60
N ARG A 24 62.07 -7.90 29.87
CA ARG A 24 61.21 -8.97 29.36
C ARG A 24 61.16 -8.79 27.85
N HIS A 25 62.02 -9.52 27.15
CA HIS A 25 61.90 -9.69 25.72
C HIS A 25 60.69 -10.59 25.50
N PHE A 26 59.66 -10.07 24.83
CA PHE A 26 58.46 -10.85 24.50
C PHE A 26 58.88 -12.12 23.77
N THR A 27 58.40 -13.26 24.25
CA THR A 27 58.64 -14.52 23.57
C THR A 27 57.86 -14.54 22.26
N LEU A 28 58.43 -15.19 21.23
CA LEU A 28 57.77 -15.34 19.92
C LEU A 28 56.37 -15.97 20.07
N LEU A 29 56.20 -16.83 21.10
CA LEU A 29 54.92 -17.41 21.51
C LEU A 29 53.90 -16.38 22.00
N GLU A 30 54.30 -15.43 22.86
CA GLU A 30 53.39 -14.38 23.36
C GLU A 30 52.90 -13.48 22.22
N ILE A 31 53.77 -13.16 21.24
CA ILE A 31 53.38 -12.38 20.07
C ILE A 31 52.37 -13.15 19.22
N LEU A 32 52.60 -14.45 18.98
CA LEU A 32 51.67 -15.31 18.24
C LEU A 32 50.29 -15.41 18.93
N VAL A 33 50.27 -15.58 20.26
CA VAL A 33 49.02 -15.66 21.03
C VAL A 33 48.29 -14.32 21.04
N ALA A 34 49.02 -13.20 21.21
CA ALA A 34 48.41 -11.88 21.16
C ALA A 34 47.81 -11.59 19.77
N MET A 35 48.50 -11.97 18.70
CA MET A 35 47.99 -11.82 17.34
C MET A 35 46.77 -12.71 17.07
N SER A 36 46.76 -13.97 17.54
CA SER A 36 45.60 -14.85 17.33
C SER A 36 44.36 -14.34 18.07
N ILE A 37 44.52 -13.89 19.32
CA ILE A 37 43.43 -13.27 20.09
C ILE A 37 42.94 -12.02 19.38
N LEU A 38 43.84 -11.15 18.91
CA LEU A 38 43.46 -9.93 18.19
C LEU A 38 42.67 -10.24 16.91
N VAL A 39 43.06 -11.27 16.16
CA VAL A 39 42.34 -11.70 14.94
C VAL A 39 40.96 -12.24 15.29
N VAL A 40 40.83 -13.09 16.32
CA VAL A 40 39.52 -13.63 16.75
C VAL A 40 38.59 -12.53 17.26
N LEU A 41 39.10 -11.61 18.09
CA LEU A 41 38.32 -10.48 18.59
C LEU A 41 37.94 -9.51 17.46
N GLY A 42 38.87 -9.21 16.56
CA GLY A 42 38.63 -8.34 15.41
C GLY A 42 37.58 -8.91 14.46
N THR A 43 37.65 -10.21 14.15
CA THR A 43 36.66 -10.89 13.31
C THR A 43 35.30 -10.96 13.98
N SER A 44 35.24 -11.29 15.27
CA SER A 44 33.99 -11.33 16.03
C SER A 44 33.32 -9.95 16.10
N LEU A 45 34.09 -8.88 16.35
CA LEU A 45 33.59 -7.51 16.32
C LEU A 45 33.04 -7.13 14.94
N MET A 46 33.73 -7.51 13.87
CA MET A 46 33.26 -7.23 12.51
C MET A 46 31.95 -7.95 12.19
N VAL A 47 31.81 -9.20 12.61
CA VAL A 47 30.57 -9.98 12.45
C VAL A 47 29.41 -9.32 13.20
N ILE A 48 29.64 -8.90 14.45
CA ILE A 48 28.62 -8.23 15.27
C ILE A 48 28.20 -6.89 14.65
N LEU A 49 29.17 -6.08 14.19
CA LEU A 49 28.89 -4.80 13.54
C LEU A 49 28.10 -4.97 12.24
N ARG A 50 28.47 -5.95 11.41
CA ARG A 50 27.72 -6.26 10.18
C ARG A 50 26.30 -6.72 10.48
N GLY A 51 26.13 -7.62 11.45
CA GLY A 51 24.81 -8.08 11.90
C GLY A 51 23.95 -6.91 12.41
N GLY A 52 24.51 -6.07 13.28
CA GLY A 52 23.82 -4.89 13.81
C GLY A 52 23.38 -3.91 12.73
N LEU A 53 24.23 -3.63 11.75
CA LEU A 53 23.89 -2.75 10.62
C LEU A 53 22.80 -3.34 9.72
N GLN A 54 22.84 -4.65 9.44
CA GLN A 54 21.80 -5.32 8.65
C GLN A 54 20.46 -5.32 9.38
N THR A 55 20.45 -5.66 10.67
CA THR A 55 19.24 -5.59 11.50
C THR A 55 18.68 -4.18 11.56
N TRP A 56 19.54 -3.17 11.73
CA TRP A 56 19.11 -1.78 11.75
C TRP A 56 18.49 -1.34 10.41
N ARG A 57 19.14 -1.63 9.27
CA ARG A 57 18.59 -1.31 7.94
C ARG A 57 17.23 -1.95 7.67
N ARG A 58 17.07 -3.23 8.04
CA ARG A 58 15.80 -3.94 7.91
C ARG A 58 14.72 -3.34 8.82
N SER A 59 15.10 -2.90 10.03
CA SER A 59 14.17 -2.21 10.93
C SER A 59 13.74 -0.84 10.40
N GLU A 60 14.65 -0.09 9.79
CA GLU A 60 14.34 1.23 9.23
C GLU A 60 13.43 1.10 8.00
N ALA A 61 13.75 0.17 7.09
CA ALA A 61 12.91 -0.14 5.93
C ALA A 61 11.48 -0.56 6.32
N ARG A 62 11.35 -1.36 7.39
CA ARG A 62 10.06 -1.74 7.98
C ARG A 62 9.28 -0.54 8.49
N ARG A 63 9.95 0.35 9.21
CA ARG A 63 9.34 1.55 9.76
C ARG A 63 8.83 2.46 8.64
N GLU A 64 9.65 2.69 7.62
CA GLU A 64 9.27 3.47 6.44
C GLU A 64 8.03 2.87 5.74
N SER A 65 8.03 1.55 5.49
CA SER A 65 6.87 0.87 4.91
C SER A 65 5.62 0.97 5.77
N PHE A 66 5.77 0.89 7.10
CA PHE A 66 4.66 1.04 8.03
C PHE A 66 4.09 2.46 8.02
N ASP A 67 4.95 3.47 8.02
CA ASP A 67 4.54 4.89 7.99
C ASP A 67 3.79 5.20 6.68
N HIS A 68 4.26 4.67 5.54
CA HIS A 68 3.55 4.78 4.25
C HIS A 68 2.21 4.03 4.25
N ALA A 69 2.18 2.79 4.74
CA ALA A 69 0.95 2.02 4.83
C ALA A 69 -0.09 2.72 5.71
N GLN A 70 0.33 3.28 6.85
CA GLN A 70 -0.54 4.02 7.75
C GLN A 70 -1.10 5.27 7.06
N ALA A 71 -0.29 6.03 6.32
CA ALA A 71 -0.76 7.20 5.57
C ALA A 71 -1.84 6.82 4.54
N VAL A 72 -1.63 5.75 3.77
CA VAL A 72 -2.61 5.24 2.79
C VAL A 72 -3.90 4.81 3.48
N ILE A 73 -3.80 3.99 4.54
CA ILE A 73 -4.96 3.46 5.27
C ILE A 73 -5.77 4.61 5.90
N LEU A 74 -5.11 5.62 6.48
CA LEU A 74 -5.80 6.76 7.08
C LEU A 74 -6.51 7.61 6.01
N GLN A 75 -5.88 7.82 4.85
CA GLN A 75 -6.51 8.57 3.77
C GLN A 75 -7.69 7.81 3.14
N LEU A 76 -7.54 6.51 2.90
CA LEU A 76 -8.64 5.65 2.44
C LEU A 76 -9.79 5.62 3.46
N ARG A 77 -9.48 5.57 4.75
CA ARG A 77 -10.48 5.65 5.81
C ARG A 77 -11.22 6.98 5.77
N ASP A 78 -10.53 8.11 5.58
CA ASP A 78 -11.20 9.41 5.44
C ASP A 78 -12.11 9.43 4.20
N ASP A 79 -11.65 8.89 3.07
CA ASP A 79 -12.46 8.81 1.85
C ASP A 79 -13.72 7.96 2.06
N LEU A 80 -13.58 6.75 2.62
CA LEU A 80 -14.70 5.84 2.88
C LEU A 80 -15.65 6.36 3.98
N ASN A 81 -15.12 7.02 5.02
CA ASN A 81 -15.94 7.61 6.08
C ASN A 81 -16.81 8.77 5.57
N ASN A 82 -16.32 9.48 4.56
CA ASN A 82 -17.05 10.58 3.92
C ASN A 82 -17.77 10.13 2.65
N ALA A 83 -17.78 8.82 2.34
CA ALA A 83 -18.51 8.29 1.20
C ALA A 83 -19.98 8.67 1.31
N LEU A 84 -20.53 9.17 0.21
CA LEU A 84 -21.91 9.60 0.15
C LEU A 84 -22.78 8.42 -0.29
N ALA A 85 -23.78 8.08 0.53
CA ALA A 85 -24.93 7.32 0.07
C ALA A 85 -26.10 8.28 -0.13
N PRO A 86 -26.89 8.14 -1.22
CA PRO A 86 -28.07 8.99 -1.44
C PRO A 86 -29.04 8.88 -0.26
N PRO A 87 -29.69 9.98 0.19
CA PRO A 87 -30.68 9.90 1.26
C PRO A 87 -31.90 9.05 0.85
N GLU A 88 -32.51 8.34 1.80
CA GLU A 88 -33.70 7.50 1.54
C GLU A 88 -34.93 8.32 1.09
N SER A 89 -34.96 9.62 1.39
CA SER A 89 -36.05 10.53 1.02
C SER A 89 -35.60 11.48 -0.09
N PRO A 90 -36.35 11.58 -1.22
CA PRO A 90 -35.96 12.44 -2.32
C PRO A 90 -36.02 13.91 -1.91
N LEU A 91 -34.90 14.62 -2.08
CA LEU A 91 -34.91 16.08 -2.14
C LEU A 91 -35.56 16.47 -3.47
N LYS A 92 -36.88 16.69 -3.45
CA LYS A 92 -37.67 17.09 -4.64
C LYS A 92 -36.97 18.23 -5.38
N GLY A 93 -36.59 17.99 -6.64
CA GLY A 93 -36.17 19.03 -7.58
C GLY A 93 -34.67 19.35 -7.61
N LEU A 94 -33.84 18.62 -6.86
CA LEU A 94 -32.39 18.61 -7.08
C LEU A 94 -32.07 17.35 -7.87
N GLY A 95 -31.38 17.49 -9.01
CA GLY A 95 -31.02 16.37 -9.87
C GLY A 95 -30.39 15.25 -9.06
N GLU A 96 -30.76 14.01 -9.38
CA GLU A 96 -30.34 12.80 -8.69
C GLU A 96 -28.82 12.77 -8.60
N VAL A 97 -28.30 12.93 -7.38
CA VAL A 97 -26.87 12.87 -7.10
C VAL A 97 -26.42 11.45 -7.41
N GLU A 98 -25.53 11.31 -8.39
CA GLU A 98 -24.93 10.04 -8.84
C GLU A 98 -23.92 9.53 -7.79
N ALA A 99 -24.34 9.37 -6.54
CA ALA A 99 -23.47 8.89 -5.48
C ALA A 99 -23.18 7.41 -5.72
N ARG A 100 -21.93 7.09 -6.05
CA ARG A 100 -21.52 5.75 -6.48
C ARG A 100 -20.34 5.28 -5.66
N LEU A 101 -20.29 3.99 -5.35
CA LEU A 101 -19.09 3.28 -4.92
C LEU A 101 -18.86 2.13 -5.89
N MET A 102 -17.68 2.09 -6.49
CA MET A 102 -17.32 1.08 -7.48
C MET A 102 -15.91 0.58 -7.22
N CYS A 103 -15.71 -0.72 -7.24
CA CYS A 103 -14.40 -1.33 -7.18
C CYS A 103 -14.31 -2.43 -8.22
N MET A 104 -13.27 -2.39 -9.04
CA MET A 104 -13.11 -3.30 -10.16
C MET A 104 -11.64 -3.63 -10.43
N PRO A 105 -11.35 -4.78 -11.05
CA PRO A 105 -10.03 -5.05 -11.58
C PRO A 105 -9.76 -4.13 -12.78
N GLY A 106 -8.65 -3.42 -12.71
CA GLY A 106 -8.07 -2.65 -13.81
C GLY A 106 -7.09 -3.49 -14.66
N ALA A 107 -6.26 -2.80 -15.43
CA ALA A 107 -5.22 -3.43 -16.24
C ALA A 107 -4.28 -4.31 -15.40
N GLY A 108 -4.05 -5.55 -15.83
CA GLY A 108 -3.21 -6.52 -15.13
C GLY A 108 -3.79 -7.04 -13.81
N GLY A 109 -5.11 -6.94 -13.61
CA GLY A 109 -5.79 -7.44 -12.39
C GLY A 109 -5.62 -6.52 -11.17
N ARG A 110 -5.08 -5.31 -11.35
CA ARG A 110 -4.84 -4.34 -10.28
C ARG A 110 -6.12 -3.68 -9.83
N THR A 111 -6.35 -3.57 -8.52
CA THR A 111 -7.57 -2.97 -7.97
C THR A 111 -7.68 -1.47 -8.30
N GLN A 112 -8.89 -1.07 -8.71
CA GLN A 112 -9.30 0.31 -8.86
C GLN A 112 -10.56 0.56 -8.03
N LEU A 113 -10.53 1.57 -7.17
CA LEU A 113 -11.65 1.96 -6.30
C LEU A 113 -12.07 3.40 -6.64
N PHE A 114 -13.35 3.58 -6.88
CA PHE A 114 -13.98 4.86 -7.17
C PHE A 114 -15.11 5.09 -6.17
N LEU A 115 -15.22 6.30 -5.64
CA LEU A 115 -16.33 6.67 -4.79
C LEU A 115 -16.69 8.15 -4.92
N VAL A 116 -17.93 8.49 -4.59
CA VAL A 116 -18.35 9.86 -4.33
C VAL A 116 -18.27 10.12 -2.83
N ARG A 117 -17.68 11.24 -2.44
CA ARG A 117 -17.60 11.69 -1.05
C ARG A 117 -17.99 13.14 -0.87
N SER A 118 -18.36 13.50 0.35
CA SER A 118 -18.51 14.90 0.75
C SER A 118 -17.13 15.58 0.94
N LEU A 119 -17.08 16.87 0.59
CA LEU A 119 -15.94 17.74 0.84
C LEU A 119 -16.02 18.31 2.26
N LYS A 120 -15.07 17.93 3.10
CA LYS A 120 -14.97 18.48 4.45
C LYS A 120 -14.37 19.89 4.38
N ALA A 121 -14.99 20.84 5.07
CA ALA A 121 -14.48 22.21 5.23
C ALA A 121 -14.20 22.93 3.89
N GLU A 122 -15.09 22.78 2.92
CA GLU A 122 -14.94 23.34 1.57
C GLU A 122 -14.58 24.83 1.56
N ASN A 123 -15.25 25.61 2.43
CA ASN A 123 -15.07 27.06 2.56
C ASN A 123 -13.69 27.47 3.13
N GLU A 124 -12.99 26.56 3.80
CA GLU A 124 -11.67 26.85 4.40
C GLU A 124 -10.53 26.54 3.42
N HIS A 125 -10.80 25.74 2.39
CA HIS A 125 -9.77 25.25 1.48
C HIS A 125 -9.53 26.24 0.32
N PRO A 126 -8.26 26.56 0.00
CA PRO A 126 -7.90 27.68 -0.89
C PRO A 126 -8.25 27.48 -2.37
N ILE A 127 -8.76 26.30 -2.76
CA ILE A 127 -9.18 26.01 -4.14
C ILE A 127 -10.71 25.95 -4.17
N THR A 128 -11.29 24.98 -3.47
CA THR A 128 -12.73 24.75 -3.38
C THR A 128 -13.49 25.94 -2.79
N GLY A 129 -12.91 26.74 -1.89
CA GLY A 129 -13.56 27.94 -1.35
C GLY A 129 -13.83 29.04 -2.40
N HIS A 130 -13.19 28.98 -3.57
CA HIS A 130 -13.46 29.89 -4.70
C HIS A 130 -14.41 29.30 -5.75
N ALA A 131 -14.77 28.03 -5.63
CA ALA A 131 -15.67 27.35 -6.54
C ALA A 131 -17.07 27.97 -6.53
N GLY A 132 -17.66 28.18 -7.70
CA GLY A 132 -19.00 28.77 -7.82
C GLY A 132 -19.07 30.26 -7.47
N SER A 133 -17.94 30.94 -7.28
CA SER A 133 -17.90 32.38 -7.02
C SER A 133 -18.36 33.25 -8.20
N GLN A 134 -18.40 32.69 -9.41
CA GLN A 134 -18.79 33.37 -10.64
C GLN A 134 -19.82 32.57 -11.45
N ILE A 135 -20.82 33.26 -12.00
CA ILE A 135 -21.80 32.69 -12.93
C ILE A 135 -21.11 32.40 -14.28
N GLY A 136 -21.35 31.21 -14.83
CA GLY A 136 -20.79 30.81 -16.13
C GLY A 136 -19.34 30.29 -16.06
N ALA A 137 -18.85 29.97 -14.86
CA ALA A 137 -17.61 29.23 -14.65
C ALA A 137 -17.58 27.95 -15.51
N ASP A 138 -16.44 27.66 -16.13
CA ASP A 138 -16.27 26.60 -17.12
C ASP A 138 -15.25 25.53 -16.69
N ALA A 139 -14.45 25.79 -15.65
CA ALA A 139 -13.44 24.88 -15.15
C ALA A 139 -13.96 23.98 -14.03
N VAL A 140 -13.31 22.83 -13.87
CA VAL A 140 -13.61 21.82 -12.85
C VAL A 140 -12.34 21.58 -12.04
N ILE A 141 -12.47 21.19 -10.78
CA ILE A 141 -11.29 20.75 -10.03
C ILE A 141 -10.98 19.34 -10.52
N ASP A 142 -9.78 19.14 -11.04
CA ASP A 142 -9.34 17.88 -11.64
C ASP A 142 -7.86 17.57 -11.37
N GLN A 143 -7.25 18.34 -10.46
CA GLN A 143 -5.83 18.30 -10.11
C GLN A 143 -4.88 18.88 -11.19
N ARG A 144 -5.40 19.65 -12.16
CA ARG A 144 -4.61 20.38 -13.16
C ARG A 144 -4.87 21.87 -13.02
N ASP A 145 -3.80 22.62 -12.74
CA ASP A 145 -3.85 24.09 -12.68
C ASP A 145 -4.97 24.69 -11.79
N ASP A 146 -5.59 23.91 -10.88
CA ASP A 146 -6.79 24.31 -10.14
C ASP A 146 -6.56 25.60 -9.35
N LEU A 147 -5.33 25.84 -8.87
CA LEU A 147 -4.98 27.06 -8.15
C LEU A 147 -5.04 28.29 -9.06
N ALA A 148 -4.62 28.18 -10.32
CA ALA A 148 -4.71 29.26 -11.28
C ALA A 148 -6.17 29.51 -11.69
N GLU A 149 -6.95 28.44 -11.88
CA GLU A 149 -8.37 28.51 -12.19
C GLU A 149 -9.20 29.09 -11.04
N ALA A 150 -8.89 28.71 -9.80
CA ALA A 150 -9.48 29.28 -8.59
C ALA A 150 -9.22 30.79 -8.50
N ARG A 151 -7.98 31.21 -8.73
CA ARG A 151 -7.60 32.63 -8.75
C ARG A 151 -8.27 33.41 -9.87
N ALA A 152 -8.61 32.74 -10.96
CA ALA A 152 -9.34 33.32 -12.08
C ALA A 152 -10.87 33.21 -11.92
N SER A 153 -11.38 32.69 -10.79
CA SER A 153 -12.81 32.45 -10.54
C SER A 153 -13.49 31.58 -11.61
N ARG A 154 -12.73 30.69 -12.25
CA ARG A 154 -13.24 29.82 -13.32
C ARG A 154 -13.80 28.49 -12.81
N LEU A 155 -13.60 28.16 -11.54
CA LEU A 155 -14.06 26.90 -10.95
C LEU A 155 -15.59 26.88 -10.78
N ARG A 156 -16.22 25.84 -11.33
CA ARG A 156 -17.64 25.55 -11.16
C ARG A 156 -17.94 25.20 -9.70
N ALA A 157 -19.17 25.47 -9.26
CA ALA A 157 -19.62 25.12 -7.92
C ALA A 157 -19.48 23.61 -7.69
N THR A 158 -18.90 23.21 -6.55
CA THR A 158 -18.64 21.80 -6.25
C THR A 158 -19.91 21.03 -5.87
N GLY A 159 -20.91 21.73 -5.35
CA GLY A 159 -22.08 21.11 -4.71
C GLY A 159 -21.78 20.47 -3.35
N GLY A 160 -20.59 20.69 -2.77
CA GLY A 160 -20.13 20.06 -1.53
C GLY A 160 -19.62 18.62 -1.71
N GLU A 161 -19.44 18.18 -2.94
CA GLU A 161 -19.19 16.78 -3.30
C GLU A 161 -18.01 16.64 -4.25
N ALA A 162 -17.37 15.46 -4.22
CA ALA A 162 -16.30 15.11 -5.13
C ALA A 162 -16.26 13.62 -5.44
N GLU A 163 -15.84 13.30 -6.66
CA GLU A 163 -15.45 11.95 -7.05
C GLU A 163 -14.00 11.72 -6.63
N VAL A 164 -13.70 10.53 -6.11
CA VAL A 164 -12.36 10.11 -5.73
C VAL A 164 -12.05 8.79 -6.40
N ALA A 165 -10.83 8.69 -6.94
CA ALA A 165 -10.30 7.46 -7.51
C ALA A 165 -9.02 7.04 -6.78
N TRP A 166 -8.89 5.74 -6.52
CA TRP A 166 -7.70 5.06 -6.06
C TRP A 166 -7.33 3.99 -7.08
N VAL A 167 -6.17 4.12 -7.70
CA VAL A 167 -5.74 3.24 -8.80
C VAL A 167 -4.34 2.73 -8.52
N HIS A 168 -4.19 1.40 -8.46
CA HIS A 168 -2.88 0.77 -8.42
C HIS A 168 -2.29 0.73 -9.84
N GLY A 169 -1.36 1.64 -10.10
CA GLY A 169 -0.75 1.83 -11.40
C GLY A 169 0.55 1.03 -11.60
N PRO A 170 1.20 1.19 -12.76
CA PRO A 170 2.46 0.52 -13.08
C PRO A 170 3.61 1.00 -12.16
N GLY A 171 4.65 0.18 -12.07
CA GLY A 171 5.87 0.53 -11.33
C GLY A 171 5.70 0.58 -9.82
N GLY A 172 4.64 -0.05 -9.28
CA GLY A 172 4.38 -0.09 -7.85
C GLY A 172 3.92 1.25 -7.27
N VAL A 173 3.13 2.02 -8.03
CA VAL A 173 2.66 3.34 -7.59
C VAL A 173 1.16 3.27 -7.34
N LEU A 174 0.73 3.68 -6.15
CA LEU A 174 -0.68 3.87 -5.84
C LEU A 174 -1.04 5.33 -6.09
N TYR A 175 -2.00 5.55 -6.98
CA TYR A 175 -2.46 6.86 -7.38
C TYR A 175 -3.77 7.23 -6.70
N ARG A 176 -3.95 8.53 -6.45
CA ARG A 176 -5.20 9.09 -5.95
C ARG A 176 -5.63 10.31 -6.79
N GLY A 177 -6.90 10.33 -7.18
CA GLY A 177 -7.54 11.40 -7.95
C GLY A 177 -8.70 12.03 -7.19
N ILE A 178 -8.96 13.31 -7.46
CA ILE A 178 -10.15 14.03 -6.98
C ILE A 178 -10.72 14.81 -8.15
N ARG A 179 -12.04 14.78 -8.31
CA ARG A 179 -12.75 15.60 -9.29
C ARG A 179 -14.01 16.25 -8.71
N THR A 180 -14.26 17.52 -9.04
CA THR A 180 -15.54 18.20 -8.71
C THR A 180 -15.89 19.31 -9.71
N PRO A 181 -17.18 19.53 -10.06
CA PRO A 181 -18.39 18.84 -9.59
C PRO A 181 -18.47 17.39 -10.07
N ILE A 182 -19.28 16.58 -9.40
CA ILE A 182 -19.55 15.19 -9.78
C ILE A 182 -20.25 15.08 -11.14
N GLY A 183 -20.14 13.93 -11.80
CA GLY A 183 -20.88 13.62 -13.02
C GLY A 183 -20.27 14.22 -14.30
N PRO A 184 -20.86 13.99 -15.48
CA PRO A 184 -20.26 14.34 -16.76
C PRO A 184 -20.19 15.86 -17.04
N PRO A 185 -19.31 16.30 -17.96
CA PRO A 185 -18.37 15.48 -18.72
C PRO A 185 -17.06 15.17 -17.96
N GLY A 186 -16.47 14.00 -18.19
CA GLY A 186 -15.17 13.61 -17.62
C GLY A 186 -15.26 12.99 -16.21
N SER A 187 -16.38 12.34 -15.90
CA SER A 187 -16.56 11.67 -14.59
C SER A 187 -15.52 10.57 -14.42
N LEU A 188 -14.95 10.44 -13.21
CA LEU A 188 -13.98 9.38 -12.89
C LEU A 188 -14.54 7.95 -13.03
N PHE A 189 -15.87 7.81 -13.13
CA PHE A 189 -16.56 6.54 -13.34
C PHE A 189 -16.64 6.15 -14.83
N GLU A 190 -16.27 7.04 -15.75
CA GLU A 190 -16.21 6.75 -17.19
C GLU A 190 -14.86 6.08 -17.55
N PRO A 191 -14.83 5.12 -18.49
CA PRO A 191 -13.58 4.57 -19.00
C PRO A 191 -12.67 5.68 -19.58
N ASP A 192 -11.37 5.54 -19.39
CA ASP A 192 -10.34 6.47 -19.93
C ASP A 192 -10.51 7.95 -19.51
N SER A 193 -11.29 8.22 -18.46
CA SER A 193 -11.60 9.57 -17.95
C SER A 193 -10.47 10.24 -17.18
N PHE A 194 -9.37 9.53 -16.95
CA PHE A 194 -8.26 9.99 -16.14
C PHE A 194 -6.89 9.63 -16.71
N GLU A 195 -5.89 10.43 -16.33
CA GLU A 195 -4.49 10.19 -16.63
C GLU A 195 -3.68 10.02 -15.35
N LEU A 196 -2.69 9.14 -15.38
CA LEU A 196 -1.73 8.99 -14.29
C LEU A 196 -0.60 10.00 -14.50
N SER A 197 -0.41 10.90 -13.53
CA SER A 197 0.75 11.79 -13.55
C SER A 197 2.05 10.99 -13.42
N PRO A 198 3.16 11.49 -13.99
CA PRO A 198 4.45 10.81 -13.88
C PRO A 198 4.87 10.66 -12.40
N PRO A 199 5.46 9.52 -12.01
CA PRO A 199 5.97 9.36 -10.67
C PRO A 199 7.12 10.34 -10.39
N PRO A 200 7.40 10.66 -9.11
CA PRO A 200 8.47 11.58 -8.75
C PRO A 200 9.81 11.14 -9.35
N GLY A 201 10.50 12.06 -10.03
CA GLY A 201 11.79 11.79 -10.68
C GLY A 201 11.71 11.21 -12.09
N ALA A 202 10.52 10.83 -12.58
CA ALA A 202 10.32 10.55 -13.99
C ALA A 202 10.26 11.84 -14.80
N ALA A 203 10.74 11.80 -16.04
CA ALA A 203 10.57 12.93 -16.96
C ALA A 203 9.06 13.17 -17.16
N PRO A 204 8.61 14.45 -17.18
CA PRO A 204 7.22 14.74 -17.50
C PRO A 204 6.91 14.12 -18.87
N ALA A 205 5.81 13.37 -18.94
CA ALA A 205 5.29 12.93 -20.23
C ALA A 205 5.09 14.17 -21.10
N ALA A 206 5.44 14.08 -22.38
CA ALA A 206 5.15 15.16 -23.32
C ALA A 206 3.65 15.47 -23.23
N PRO A 207 3.24 16.75 -23.13
CA PRO A 207 1.84 17.09 -23.01
C PRO A 207 1.09 16.41 -24.15
N ALA A 208 0.10 15.57 -23.81
CA ALA A 208 -0.77 14.99 -24.81
C ALA A 208 -1.34 16.14 -25.65
N ALA A 209 -1.24 16.03 -26.98
CA ALA A 209 -1.74 17.06 -27.87
C ALA A 209 -3.20 17.36 -27.49
N SER A 210 -3.47 18.62 -27.12
CA SER A 210 -4.78 19.09 -26.66
C SER A 210 -5.85 18.69 -27.69
N GLN A 211 -6.55 17.59 -27.44
CA GLN A 211 -7.73 17.25 -28.23
C GLN A 211 -8.86 18.18 -27.80
N ALA A 212 -9.73 18.54 -28.74
CA ALA A 212 -10.89 19.36 -28.45
C ALA A 212 -11.87 18.58 -27.57
N GLY A 213 -11.76 18.73 -26.25
CA GLY A 213 -12.56 18.06 -25.24
C GLY A 213 -12.14 18.45 -23.82
N PRO A 214 -12.95 18.15 -22.80
CA PRO A 214 -12.56 18.33 -21.40
C PRO A 214 -11.32 17.48 -21.11
N GLN A 215 -10.34 18.05 -20.40
CA GLN A 215 -9.14 17.31 -20.04
C GLN A 215 -9.50 16.20 -19.03
N PRO A 216 -8.87 15.02 -19.15
CA PRO A 216 -9.07 13.94 -18.20
C PRO A 216 -8.48 14.32 -16.84
N ALA A 217 -9.13 13.89 -15.77
CA ALA A 217 -8.67 14.18 -14.42
C ALA A 217 -7.27 13.60 -14.17
N LEU A 218 -6.44 14.33 -13.44
CA LEU A 218 -5.06 13.91 -13.16
C LEU A 218 -5.00 13.16 -11.82
N LEU A 219 -4.57 11.91 -11.88
CA LEU A 219 -4.30 11.09 -10.71
C LEU A 219 -2.85 11.29 -10.28
N ARG A 220 -2.64 11.70 -9.02
CA ARG A 220 -1.32 11.96 -8.44
C ARG A 220 -0.76 10.75 -7.69
N PRO A 221 0.57 10.50 -7.71
CA PRO A 221 1.17 9.44 -6.93
C PRO A 221 0.92 9.75 -5.46
N PHE A 222 0.28 8.83 -4.76
CA PHE A 222 0.00 8.95 -3.34
C PHE A 222 1.00 8.15 -2.52
N ALA A 223 1.34 6.95 -2.97
CA ALA A 223 2.36 6.11 -2.36
C ALA A 223 3.19 5.40 -3.43
N LEU A 224 4.48 5.23 -3.16
CA LEU A 224 5.45 4.52 -3.99
C LEU A 224 5.73 3.14 -3.39
N GLU A 225 6.35 2.27 -4.19
CA GLU A 225 6.73 0.92 -3.78
C GLU A 225 5.55 0.06 -3.31
N VAL A 226 4.32 0.41 -3.68
CA VAL A 226 3.11 -0.38 -3.45
C VAL A 226 3.05 -1.48 -4.49
N ILE A 227 3.39 -2.69 -4.11
CA ILE A 227 3.42 -3.87 -5.01
C ILE A 227 2.12 -4.68 -4.96
N HIS A 228 1.25 -4.38 -4.01
CA HIS A 228 -0.12 -4.91 -3.97
C HIS A 228 -1.07 -3.92 -3.29
N PHE A 229 -2.25 -3.78 -3.87
CA PHE A 229 -3.39 -3.08 -3.31
C PHE A 229 -4.64 -3.89 -3.65
N GLU A 230 -5.41 -4.23 -2.62
CA GLU A 230 -6.65 -4.99 -2.75
C GLU A 230 -7.70 -4.42 -1.80
N CYS A 231 -8.95 -4.42 -2.27
CA CYS A 231 -10.12 -4.12 -1.47
C CYS A 231 -11.06 -5.33 -1.51
N LEU A 232 -11.38 -5.87 -0.34
CA LEU A 232 -12.40 -6.89 -0.16
C LEU A 232 -13.60 -6.30 0.57
N PHE A 233 -14.81 -6.65 0.15
CA PHE A 233 -16.04 -6.03 0.59
C PHE A 233 -16.89 -7.00 1.41
N TRP A 234 -17.33 -6.53 2.57
CA TRP A 234 -18.26 -7.25 3.43
C TRP A 234 -19.70 -7.05 2.96
N THR A 235 -20.35 -8.13 2.56
CA THR A 235 -21.78 -8.16 2.24
C THR A 235 -22.59 -8.54 3.47
N GLN A 236 -23.92 -8.42 3.39
CA GLN A 236 -24.83 -8.90 4.45
C GLN A 236 -24.75 -10.41 4.70
N TYR A 237 -24.20 -11.17 3.75
CA TYR A 237 -24.01 -12.60 3.89
C TYR A 237 -22.62 -12.94 4.43
N THR A 238 -21.61 -12.10 4.20
CA THR A 238 -20.21 -12.40 4.52
C THR A 238 -20.06 -12.75 6.01
N THR A 239 -19.35 -13.84 6.28
CA THR A 239 -19.06 -14.32 7.65
C THR A 239 -17.56 -14.42 7.93
N THR A 240 -16.74 -14.33 6.89
CA THR A 240 -15.28 -14.46 6.97
C THR A 240 -14.63 -13.59 5.89
N TRP A 241 -13.42 -13.12 6.18
CA TRP A 241 -12.56 -12.42 5.21
C TRP A 241 -11.70 -13.38 4.38
N SER A 242 -11.85 -14.69 4.58
CA SER A 242 -11.11 -15.71 3.85
C SER A 242 -11.57 -15.75 2.39
N THR A 243 -10.65 -15.50 1.47
CA THR A 243 -10.86 -15.64 0.02
C THR A 243 -10.88 -17.10 -0.45
N LYS A 244 -10.58 -18.06 0.44
CA LYS A 244 -10.76 -19.50 0.16
C LYS A 244 -12.22 -19.90 0.18
N ASP A 245 -13.03 -19.15 0.90
CA ASP A 245 -14.46 -19.36 0.97
C ASP A 245 -15.14 -18.49 -0.09
N PRO A 246 -16.00 -19.05 -0.97
CA PRO A 246 -16.61 -18.26 -2.02
C PRO A 246 -17.64 -17.27 -1.44
N PRO A 247 -17.83 -16.10 -2.08
CA PRO A 247 -19.00 -15.28 -1.80
C PRO A 247 -20.28 -16.05 -2.14
N LEU A 248 -21.29 -15.97 -1.27
CA LEU A 248 -22.57 -16.65 -1.49
C LEU A 248 -23.73 -15.70 -1.22
N ARG A 249 -24.80 -15.85 -2.00
CA ARG A 249 -26.09 -15.22 -1.76
C ARG A 249 -27.01 -16.22 -1.08
N ASN A 250 -27.73 -15.80 -0.04
CA ASN A 250 -28.63 -16.66 0.74
C ASN A 250 -27.97 -17.98 1.22
N PRO A 251 -26.82 -17.89 1.91
CA PRO A 251 -26.10 -19.07 2.39
C PRO A 251 -26.95 -19.90 3.35
N ARG A 252 -26.78 -21.21 3.32
CA ARG A 252 -27.30 -22.13 4.34
C ARG A 252 -26.55 -21.90 5.66
N PRO A 253 -27.15 -22.23 6.82
CA PRO A 253 -26.50 -22.03 8.13
C PRO A 253 -25.13 -22.70 8.31
N SER A 254 -24.84 -23.76 7.54
CA SER A 254 -23.56 -24.48 7.57
C SER A 254 -22.49 -23.88 6.66
N GLU A 255 -22.85 -22.95 5.78
CA GLU A 255 -21.96 -22.35 4.80
C GLU A 255 -21.26 -21.12 5.41
N ARG A 256 -20.02 -20.88 4.97
CA ARG A 256 -19.18 -19.76 5.42
C ARG A 256 -18.89 -18.84 4.24
N PRO A 257 -19.82 -17.97 3.83
CA PRO A 257 -19.58 -17.06 2.71
C PRO A 257 -18.41 -16.11 2.97
N GLY A 258 -17.52 -16.01 1.99
CA GLY A 258 -16.40 -15.07 1.96
C GLY A 258 -16.79 -13.67 1.50
N PRO A 259 -15.79 -12.78 1.33
CA PRO A 259 -16.00 -11.41 0.87
C PRO A 259 -16.10 -11.32 -0.67
N LEU A 260 -16.54 -10.18 -1.19
CA LEU A 260 -16.41 -9.84 -2.61
C LEU A 260 -15.08 -9.12 -2.87
N ASP A 261 -14.46 -9.36 -4.02
CA ASP A 261 -13.24 -8.69 -4.51
C ASP A 261 -13.53 -7.54 -5.50
N TYR A 262 -14.81 -7.28 -5.74
CA TYR A 262 -15.32 -6.16 -6.53
C TYR A 262 -16.53 -5.54 -5.82
N TRP A 263 -16.94 -4.36 -6.26
CA TRP A 263 -18.18 -3.72 -5.81
C TRP A 263 -18.78 -2.82 -6.89
N ASP A 264 -20.11 -2.77 -6.96
CA ASP A 264 -20.84 -1.78 -7.75
C ASP A 264 -22.12 -1.43 -6.98
N SER A 265 -22.18 -0.22 -6.42
CA SER A 265 -23.33 0.22 -5.63
C SER A 265 -24.62 0.22 -6.46
N THR A 266 -24.52 0.54 -7.75
CA THR A 266 -25.63 0.55 -8.70
C THR A 266 -25.96 -0.84 -9.22
N ARG A 267 -25.02 -1.80 -9.11
CA ARG A 267 -25.09 -3.17 -9.66
C ARG A 267 -25.35 -3.19 -11.18
N ALA A 268 -25.16 -2.08 -11.87
CA ALA A 268 -25.57 -1.87 -13.25
C ALA A 268 -24.43 -1.44 -14.18
N LEU A 269 -23.32 -0.94 -13.64
CA LEU A 269 -22.19 -0.40 -14.40
C LEU A 269 -21.17 -1.47 -14.74
N LEU A 270 -20.80 -2.32 -13.78
CA LEU A 270 -19.81 -3.36 -14.05
C LEU A 270 -20.38 -4.39 -15.02
N ARG A 271 -19.81 -4.40 -16.23
CA ARG A 271 -20.03 -5.43 -17.25
C ARG A 271 -18.85 -6.37 -17.20
N PHE A 272 -18.97 -7.44 -16.41
CA PHE A 272 -17.91 -8.44 -16.38
C PHE A 272 -17.84 -9.16 -17.73
N PRO A 273 -16.68 -9.17 -18.40
CA PRO A 273 -16.48 -10.02 -19.56
C PRO A 273 -16.49 -11.48 -19.07
N ASN A 274 -17.55 -12.23 -19.42
CA ASN A 274 -17.81 -13.63 -19.06
C ASN A 274 -18.47 -13.91 -17.71
N ALA A 275 -19.01 -12.92 -16.99
CA ALA A 275 -19.87 -13.25 -15.86
C ALA A 275 -21.26 -13.65 -16.33
N ASP A 276 -21.70 -14.80 -15.86
CA ASP A 276 -23.11 -15.06 -15.62
C ASP A 276 -23.72 -13.84 -14.89
N PRO A 277 -24.88 -13.29 -15.29
CA PRO A 277 -25.60 -12.28 -14.49
C PRO A 277 -25.77 -12.66 -13.01
N ASP A 278 -25.61 -13.94 -12.65
CA ASP A 278 -25.57 -14.46 -11.28
C ASP A 278 -24.25 -14.22 -10.51
N VAL A 279 -23.20 -13.64 -11.13
CA VAL A 279 -21.96 -13.29 -10.41
C VAL A 279 -22.20 -12.19 -9.38
N PHE A 280 -23.15 -11.28 -9.64
CA PHE A 280 -23.59 -10.33 -8.61
C PHE A 280 -24.34 -11.08 -7.52
N HIS A 281 -23.68 -11.27 -6.37
CA HIS A 281 -24.26 -11.90 -5.20
C HIS A 281 -25.32 -11.03 -4.49
N THR A 282 -25.61 -9.85 -5.05
CA THR A 282 -26.67 -8.91 -4.65
C THR A 282 -27.67 -8.75 -5.79
N PHE A 283 -28.95 -8.61 -5.48
CA PHE A 283 -30.05 -8.48 -6.44
C PHE A 283 -29.88 -7.27 -7.37
N LYS A 284 -30.10 -7.47 -8.67
CA LYS A 284 -30.05 -6.41 -9.70
C LYS A 284 -31.45 -6.14 -10.26
N ALA A 285 -31.96 -4.92 -10.07
CA ALA A 285 -33.15 -4.44 -10.77
C ALA A 285 -32.76 -3.78 -12.11
N ALA A 286 -33.71 -3.73 -13.07
CA ALA A 286 -33.45 -3.17 -14.40
C ALA A 286 -33.14 -1.66 -14.39
N ASP A 287 -33.60 -0.97 -13.35
CA ASP A 287 -33.54 0.48 -13.14
C ASP A 287 -32.48 0.92 -12.13
N SER A 288 -31.72 -0.01 -11.53
CA SER A 288 -30.70 0.29 -10.50
C SER A 288 -29.64 1.33 -10.94
N LEU A 289 -29.40 1.48 -12.24
CA LEU A 289 -28.48 2.52 -12.76
C LEU A 289 -29.00 3.95 -12.51
N THR A 290 -30.32 4.10 -12.45
CA THR A 290 -31.04 5.36 -12.38
C THR A 290 -31.85 5.50 -11.10
N ASP A 291 -31.83 4.52 -10.20
CA ASP A 291 -32.51 4.59 -8.91
C ASP A 291 -31.51 4.63 -7.73
N PRO A 292 -31.04 5.82 -7.34
CA PRO A 292 -30.08 5.95 -6.23
C PRO A 292 -30.64 5.48 -4.86
N ARG A 293 -31.96 5.24 -4.75
CA ARG A 293 -32.56 4.74 -3.51
C ARG A 293 -32.29 3.26 -3.30
N ASP A 294 -31.96 2.53 -4.36
CA ASP A 294 -31.65 1.12 -4.28
C ASP A 294 -30.16 0.83 -4.16
N ASP A 295 -29.29 1.86 -4.30
CA ASP A 295 -27.84 1.73 -4.20
C ASP A 295 -27.43 1.05 -2.90
N ILE A 296 -26.55 0.05 -3.02
CA ILE A 296 -26.02 -0.71 -1.88
C ILE A 296 -24.59 -0.31 -1.55
N PHE A 297 -24.29 -0.26 -0.25
CA PHE A 297 -22.96 0.10 0.24
C PHE A 297 -22.48 -0.95 1.25
N PRO A 298 -21.22 -1.37 1.17
CA PRO A 298 -20.68 -2.41 2.03
C PRO A 298 -20.58 -1.88 3.46
N ALA A 299 -20.80 -2.73 4.47
CA ALA A 299 -20.61 -2.32 5.87
C ALA A 299 -19.14 -2.09 6.21
N ASN A 300 -18.28 -2.94 5.65
CA ASN A 300 -16.85 -2.93 5.89
C ASN A 300 -16.08 -3.21 4.60
N VAL A 301 -14.90 -2.61 4.50
CA VAL A 301 -13.92 -2.88 3.44
C VAL A 301 -12.61 -3.31 4.09
N GLN A 302 -12.15 -4.52 3.79
CA GLN A 302 -10.80 -4.92 4.14
C GLN A 302 -9.85 -4.44 3.04
N VAL A 303 -8.90 -3.61 3.43
CA VAL A 303 -7.82 -3.14 2.55
C VAL A 303 -6.56 -3.93 2.86
N THR A 304 -5.96 -4.49 1.82
CA THR A 304 -4.65 -5.16 1.91
C THR A 304 -3.64 -4.41 1.05
N LEU A 305 -2.53 -4.00 1.66
CA LEU A 305 -1.41 -3.34 1.00
C LEU A 305 -0.17 -4.21 1.13
N ALA A 306 0.68 -4.25 0.11
CA ALA A 306 2.05 -4.71 0.29
C ALA A 306 3.05 -3.72 -0.28
N PHE A 307 4.08 -3.43 0.51
CA PHE A 307 5.17 -2.53 0.13
C PHE A 307 6.44 -3.33 -0.19
N ARG A 308 7.14 -2.94 -1.26
CA ARG A 308 8.49 -3.41 -1.55
C ARG A 308 9.45 -2.79 -0.56
N GLU A 309 10.28 -3.63 0.05
CA GLU A 309 11.39 -3.12 0.85
C GLU A 309 12.49 -2.55 -0.06
N PRO A 310 13.11 -1.41 0.29
CA PRO A 310 14.22 -0.87 -0.46
C PRO A 310 15.38 -1.88 -0.52
N SER A 311 15.99 -2.04 -1.70
CA SER A 311 17.05 -3.03 -1.97
C SER A 311 18.16 -3.12 -0.90
N PRO A 312 18.65 -2.02 -0.27
CA PRO A 312 19.67 -2.08 0.78
C PRO A 312 19.23 -2.82 2.07
N ALA A 313 17.93 -3.04 2.27
CA ALA A 313 17.36 -3.76 3.42
C ALA A 313 17.49 -5.28 3.29
N GLY A 314 17.83 -5.78 2.09
CA GLY A 314 18.15 -7.18 1.86
C GLY A 314 16.94 -8.11 1.88
N SER A 315 15.81 -7.67 1.33
CA SER A 315 14.58 -8.48 1.16
C SER A 315 14.29 -8.79 -0.31
N SER A 316 15.34 -8.78 -1.13
CA SER A 316 15.34 -9.28 -2.51
C SER A 316 16.53 -10.18 -2.82
N THR A 317 16.28 -11.17 -3.66
CA THR A 317 17.22 -12.14 -4.23
C THR A 317 16.95 -12.27 -5.73
N PHE A 318 17.64 -13.16 -6.42
CA PHE A 318 17.37 -13.48 -7.83
C PHE A 318 16.98 -14.94 -8.00
N LEU A 319 16.27 -15.23 -9.08
CA LEU A 319 16.03 -16.58 -9.54
C LEU A 319 17.34 -17.23 -9.96
N ALA A 320 17.65 -18.40 -9.43
CA ALA A 320 18.84 -19.16 -9.80
C ALA A 320 18.64 -19.99 -11.08
N ALA A 321 17.39 -20.18 -11.51
CA ALA A 321 17.02 -20.90 -12.74
C ALA A 321 15.68 -20.33 -13.28
N PRO A 322 15.38 -20.53 -14.58
CA PRO A 322 14.06 -20.24 -15.13
C PRO A 322 12.96 -21.00 -14.40
N VAL A 323 11.75 -20.44 -14.40
CA VAL A 323 10.56 -21.00 -13.74
C VAL A 323 9.40 -21.03 -14.74
N ASP A 324 8.78 -22.18 -14.93
CA ASP A 324 7.59 -22.36 -15.77
C ASP A 324 6.30 -22.20 -14.95
N PRO A 325 5.15 -21.83 -15.54
CA PRO A 325 3.91 -21.52 -14.80
C PRO A 325 3.37 -22.62 -13.87
N GLY A 326 3.73 -23.89 -14.13
CA GLY A 326 3.30 -25.05 -13.35
C GLY A 326 4.28 -25.47 -12.25
N ASP A 327 5.42 -24.80 -12.11
CA ASP A 327 6.44 -25.19 -11.15
C ASP A 327 5.98 -24.94 -9.72
N GLU A 328 6.12 -25.98 -8.89
CA GLU A 328 5.85 -25.98 -7.44
C GLU A 328 7.13 -25.71 -6.61
N GLU A 329 8.29 -25.65 -7.27
CA GLU A 329 9.58 -25.38 -6.63
C GLU A 329 10.32 -24.27 -7.37
N ILE A 330 10.79 -23.25 -6.64
CA ILE A 330 11.52 -22.13 -7.24
C ILE A 330 12.90 -22.01 -6.61
N ARG A 331 13.96 -22.06 -7.42
CA ARG A 331 15.33 -21.89 -6.93
C ARG A 331 15.73 -20.42 -6.90
N VAL A 332 16.26 -19.97 -5.78
CA VAL A 332 16.75 -18.59 -5.57
C VAL A 332 18.21 -18.59 -5.13
N GLU A 333 18.94 -17.51 -5.45
CA GLU A 333 20.38 -17.41 -5.12
C GLU A 333 20.65 -17.28 -3.61
N ASP A 334 19.94 -16.38 -2.92
CA ASP A 334 20.12 -16.07 -1.50
C ASP A 334 18.78 -16.14 -0.74
N PRO A 335 18.34 -17.34 -0.33
CA PRO A 335 17.09 -17.55 0.41
C PRO A 335 17.06 -16.84 1.77
N SER A 336 18.21 -16.50 2.36
CA SER A 336 18.31 -15.89 3.70
C SER A 336 17.72 -14.47 3.76
N ARG A 337 17.48 -13.88 2.58
CA ARG A 337 16.87 -12.57 2.38
C ARG A 337 15.35 -12.61 2.44
N LEU A 338 14.75 -13.77 2.21
CA LEU A 338 13.31 -13.94 2.18
C LEU A 338 12.77 -14.38 3.55
N PRO A 339 11.51 -14.09 3.88
CA PRO A 339 10.88 -14.67 5.06
C PRO A 339 10.74 -16.19 4.90
N ALA A 340 10.62 -16.92 6.02
CA ALA A 340 10.54 -18.38 5.99
C ALA A 340 9.32 -18.93 5.22
N LYS A 341 8.26 -18.13 5.11
CA LYS A 341 7.04 -18.40 4.34
C LYS A 341 6.36 -17.08 3.98
N GLY A 342 5.49 -17.08 2.97
CA GLY A 342 4.68 -15.92 2.63
C GLY A 342 4.50 -15.76 1.13
N PHE A 343 4.72 -14.54 0.65
CA PHE A 343 4.58 -14.19 -0.76
C PHE A 343 5.86 -13.54 -1.27
N VAL A 344 6.28 -13.90 -2.47
CA VAL A 344 7.28 -13.18 -3.25
C VAL A 344 6.63 -12.63 -4.51
N TYR A 345 7.23 -11.58 -5.05
CA TYR A 345 6.82 -10.99 -6.30
C TYR A 345 7.97 -11.05 -7.29
N VAL A 346 7.66 -11.50 -8.51
CA VAL A 346 8.61 -11.65 -9.63
C VAL A 346 7.98 -11.01 -10.85
N ASN A 347 8.57 -9.92 -11.33
CA ASN A 347 8.06 -9.08 -12.41
C ASN A 347 6.62 -8.58 -12.21
N GLU A 348 5.62 -9.39 -12.58
CA GLU A 348 4.19 -9.11 -12.46
C GLU A 348 3.40 -10.23 -11.77
N GLU A 349 4.07 -11.30 -11.34
CA GLU A 349 3.45 -12.44 -10.67
C GLU A 349 3.70 -12.41 -9.17
N TRP A 350 2.62 -12.58 -8.40
CA TRP A 350 2.70 -12.93 -6.99
C TRP A 350 2.74 -14.44 -6.82
N ILE A 351 3.70 -14.93 -6.04
CA ILE A 351 3.89 -16.36 -5.79
C ILE A 351 3.82 -16.59 -4.28
N ALA A 352 2.88 -17.43 -3.85
CA ALA A 352 2.78 -17.86 -2.46
C ALA A 352 3.66 -19.09 -2.24
N TYR A 353 4.42 -19.11 -1.14
CA TYR A 353 5.29 -20.21 -0.77
C TYR A 353 5.17 -20.50 0.73
N GLU A 354 5.30 -21.76 1.11
CA GLU A 354 5.03 -22.24 2.46
C GLU A 354 6.29 -22.56 3.27
N ALA A 355 7.40 -22.86 2.59
CA ALA A 355 8.67 -23.18 3.21
C ALA A 355 9.84 -22.82 2.28
N ILE A 356 11.04 -22.78 2.87
CA ILE A 356 12.31 -22.67 2.16
C ILE A 356 13.19 -23.85 2.56
N GLU A 357 13.61 -24.64 1.59
CA GLU A 357 14.49 -25.80 1.76
C GLU A 357 15.79 -25.59 1.00
N GLY A 358 16.88 -25.33 1.73
CA GLY A 358 18.14 -24.93 1.10
C GLY A 358 17.95 -23.64 0.31
N SER A 359 18.09 -23.71 -1.00
CA SER A 359 17.90 -22.60 -1.95
C SER A 359 16.58 -22.67 -2.73
N THR A 360 15.64 -23.53 -2.31
CA THR A 360 14.38 -23.77 -3.01
C THR A 360 13.20 -23.24 -2.18
N LEU A 361 12.34 -22.45 -2.80
CA LEU A 361 11.03 -22.06 -2.27
C LEU A 361 10.03 -23.16 -2.62
N GLN A 362 9.33 -23.68 -1.62
CA GLN A 362 8.22 -24.62 -1.78
C GLN A 362 6.95 -23.82 -2.05
N VAL A 363 6.53 -23.75 -3.32
CA VAL A 363 5.43 -22.93 -3.79
C VAL A 363 4.10 -23.59 -3.45
N SER A 364 3.23 -22.84 -2.78
CA SER A 364 1.86 -23.28 -2.50
C SER A 364 0.85 -22.76 -3.52
N GLN A 365 1.13 -21.63 -4.17
CA GLN A 365 0.28 -21.07 -5.21
C GLN A 365 1.06 -20.15 -6.16
N ARG A 366 0.98 -20.46 -7.46
CA ARG A 366 1.35 -19.58 -8.58
C ARG A 366 0.20 -18.66 -8.94
N GLY A 367 0.48 -17.46 -9.46
CA GLY A 367 -0.56 -16.47 -9.77
C GLY A 367 -1.41 -16.08 -8.56
N ALA A 368 -0.80 -15.93 -7.39
CA ALA A 368 -1.50 -15.46 -6.20
C ALA A 368 -1.94 -13.99 -6.35
N ARG A 369 -2.78 -13.49 -5.44
CA ARG A 369 -3.18 -12.06 -5.39
C ARG A 369 -3.65 -11.50 -6.74
N ASN A 370 -4.50 -12.27 -7.42
CA ASN A 370 -5.13 -11.92 -8.70
C ASN A 370 -4.12 -11.69 -9.86
N THR A 371 -2.92 -12.24 -9.74
CA THR A 371 -1.95 -12.31 -10.85
C THR A 371 -2.10 -13.60 -11.63
N GLN A 372 -1.55 -13.65 -12.84
CA GLN A 372 -1.51 -14.88 -13.62
C GLN A 372 -0.14 -15.54 -13.48
N ALA A 373 -0.13 -16.88 -13.42
CA ALA A 373 1.11 -17.64 -13.44
C ALA A 373 1.83 -17.45 -14.78
N GLN A 374 3.09 -17.05 -14.75
CA GLN A 374 3.88 -16.74 -15.94
C GLN A 374 5.20 -17.50 -15.94
N LYS A 375 5.82 -17.57 -17.12
CA LYS A 375 7.19 -18.05 -17.24
C LYS A 375 8.13 -16.91 -16.85
N HIS A 376 9.12 -17.22 -16.01
CA HIS A 376 10.16 -16.30 -15.57
C HIS A 376 11.52 -16.79 -16.03
N GLU A 377 12.37 -15.89 -16.50
CA GLU A 377 13.73 -16.23 -16.89
C GLU A 377 14.65 -16.31 -15.65
N GLY A 378 15.76 -17.03 -15.79
CA GLY A 378 16.77 -17.06 -14.73
C GLY A 378 17.36 -15.67 -14.49
N SER A 379 17.74 -15.38 -13.24
CA SER A 379 18.28 -14.09 -12.78
C SER A 379 17.28 -12.94 -12.66
N GLU A 380 15.97 -13.20 -12.79
CA GLU A 380 14.97 -12.18 -12.46
C GLU A 380 14.93 -11.92 -10.96
N GLU A 381 14.66 -10.65 -10.59
CA GLU A 381 14.62 -10.25 -9.20
C GLU A 381 13.37 -10.80 -8.51
N VAL A 382 13.58 -11.45 -7.37
CA VAL A 382 12.56 -11.96 -6.47
C VAL A 382 12.60 -11.11 -5.21
N TYR A 383 11.53 -10.38 -4.91
CA TYR A 383 11.47 -9.59 -3.68
C TYR A 383 10.26 -9.94 -2.84
N ALA A 384 10.46 -9.90 -1.53
CA ALA A 384 9.40 -10.04 -0.54
C ALA A 384 8.84 -8.67 -0.17
N GLY A 385 7.52 -8.60 -0.07
CA GLY A 385 6.81 -7.42 0.41
C GLY A 385 6.43 -7.52 1.88
N HIS A 386 6.27 -6.38 2.52
CA HIS A 386 5.58 -6.30 3.81
C HIS A 386 4.10 -6.01 3.61
N THR A 387 3.27 -6.94 4.09
CA THR A 387 1.83 -6.88 3.94
C THR A 387 1.19 -6.26 5.17
N PHE A 388 0.32 -5.28 4.94
CA PHE A 388 -0.50 -4.63 5.94
C PHE A 388 -1.97 -4.87 5.57
N SER A 389 -2.82 -5.14 6.55
CA SER A 389 -4.25 -5.29 6.33
C SER A 389 -5.01 -4.53 7.41
N ALA A 390 -6.07 -3.84 7.00
CA ALA A 390 -6.96 -3.12 7.89
C ALA A 390 -8.40 -3.28 7.43
N VAL A 391 -9.32 -3.41 8.38
CA VAL A 391 -10.76 -3.35 8.12
C VAL A 391 -11.21 -1.92 8.36
N LEU A 392 -11.86 -1.33 7.37
CA LEU A 392 -12.38 0.03 7.36
C LEU A 392 -13.91 -0.03 7.36
N GLU A 393 -14.53 0.68 8.29
CA GLU A 393 -15.98 0.83 8.33
C GLU A 393 -16.41 1.85 7.25
N VAL A 394 -17.59 1.62 6.67
CA VAL A 394 -18.25 2.58 5.77
C VAL A 394 -19.53 3.03 6.47
N PRO A 395 -19.57 4.22 7.08
CA PRO A 395 -20.73 4.68 7.85
C PRO A 395 -22.02 4.78 7.01
N ALA A 396 -21.87 5.00 5.71
CA ALA A 396 -22.95 5.11 4.73
C ALA A 396 -23.46 3.75 4.21
N TRP A 397 -23.16 2.64 4.89
CA TRP A 397 -23.53 1.30 4.45
C TRP A 397 -25.05 1.12 4.29
N ARG A 398 -25.42 0.27 3.33
CA ARG A 398 -26.82 -0.09 3.05
C ARG A 398 -26.89 -1.52 2.53
N GLU A 399 -27.72 -2.33 3.18
CA GLU A 399 -28.04 -3.70 2.80
C GLU A 399 -28.93 -3.77 1.56
N ASP A 400 -28.92 -4.93 0.91
CA ASP A 400 -29.75 -5.20 -0.25
C ASP A 400 -31.24 -5.35 0.18
N PRO A 401 -32.13 -4.46 -0.30
CA PRO A 401 -33.53 -4.45 0.14
C PRO A 401 -34.33 -5.68 -0.30
N SER A 402 -33.86 -6.43 -1.30
CA SER A 402 -34.58 -7.59 -1.85
C SER A 402 -34.77 -8.75 -0.85
N ASP A 403 -33.94 -8.82 0.20
CA ASP A 403 -34.06 -9.83 1.26
C ASP A 403 -35.06 -9.44 2.37
N GLY A 404 -35.41 -8.16 2.48
CA GLY A 404 -36.33 -7.65 3.50
C GLY A 404 -37.81 -7.98 3.24
N ALA A 405 -38.16 -8.41 2.03
CA ALA A 405 -39.52 -8.77 1.66
C ALA A 405 -39.99 -10.12 2.27
N GLY A 406 -39.08 -10.91 2.84
CA GLY A 406 -39.39 -12.20 3.49
C GLY A 406 -39.12 -12.25 5.00
N ARG A 407 -38.50 -11.21 5.57
CA ARG A 407 -38.15 -11.14 7.01
C ARG A 407 -38.35 -9.72 7.54
N ARG A 408 -39.61 -9.33 7.72
CA ARG A 408 -39.97 -8.42 8.82
C ARG A 408 -40.68 -9.26 9.89
N PRO A 409 -40.39 -9.07 11.20
CA PRO A 409 -41.16 -9.71 12.25
C PRO A 409 -42.65 -9.34 12.18
#